data_AF-F0ENE0-F1
#
_entry.id   AF-F0ENE0-F1
#
_cell.length_a   1.000
_cell.length_b   1.000
_cell.length_c   1.000
_cell.angle_alpha   90.00
_cell.angle_beta   90.00
_cell.angle_gamma   90.00
#
_symmetry.space_group_name_H-M   'P 1'
#
loop_
_entity.id
_entity.type
_entity.pdbx_description
1 polymer ?
#
loop_
_entity_poly.entity_id
_entity_poly.type
_entity_poly.pdbx_seq_one_letter_code
_entity_poly.pdbx_strand_id
1 'polypeptide(L)' 'MTIEGKPLTASIVELTPMRLVLLDTFGYHLVLEQKGSVITLYDEAEDCHYSLTKII' A
#
# COMPACT_ATOMS: atom_id res chain seq x y z
N MET A 1 6.09 -7.13 6.37
CA MET A 1 6.98 -6.23 5.60
C MET A 1 8.22 -5.98 6.45
N THR A 2 9.41 -5.81 5.87
CA THR A 2 10.64 -5.50 6.62
C THR A 2 11.31 -4.28 6.02
N ILE A 3 11.68 -3.31 6.85
CA ILE A 3 12.52 -2.17 6.47
C ILE A 3 13.84 -2.32 7.23
N GLU A 4 14.97 -2.28 6.53
CA GLU A 4 16.31 -2.51 7.11
C GLU A 4 16.43 -3.82 7.92
N GLY A 5 15.73 -4.87 7.50
CA GLY A 5 15.72 -6.17 8.19
C GLY A 5 14.90 -6.23 9.48
N LYS A 6 14.23 -5.14 9.88
CA LYS A 6 13.32 -5.13 11.03
C LYS A 6 11.89 -5.42 10.58
N PRO A 7 11.15 -6.31 11.27
CA PRO A 7 9.75 -6.56 10.97
C PRO A 7 8.94 -5.30 11.24
N LEU A 8 8.33 -4.77 10.18
CA LEU A 8 7.40 -3.66 10.26
C LEU A 8 6.02 -4.22 10.57
N THR A 9 5.48 -3.83 11.71
CA THR A 9 4.09 -4.12 12.05
C THR A 9 3.23 -3.08 11.35
N ALA A 10 2.22 -3.52 10.60
CA ALA A 10 1.26 -2.62 9.97
C ALA A 10 -0.15 -3.00 10.43
N SER A 11 -0.99 -2.00 10.62
CA SER A 11 -2.41 -2.17 10.93
C SER A 11 -3.23 -1.98 9.66
N ILE A 12 -4.25 -2.81 9.48
CA ILE A 12 -5.25 -2.59 8.43
C ILE A 12 -6.21 -1.52 8.92
N VAL A 13 -6.29 -0.40 8.20
CA VAL A 13 -7.20 0.71 8.52
C VAL A 13 -8.44 0.69 7.65
N GLU A 14 -8.31 0.23 6.41
CA GLU A 14 -9.42 0.03 5.48
C GLU A 14 -9.21 -1.26 4.69
N LEU A 15 -10.26 -2.08 4.59
CA LEU A 15 -10.27 -3.27 3.75
C LEU A 15 -11.63 -3.39 3.07
N THR A 16 -11.66 -3.08 1.78
CA THR A 16 -12.83 -3.25 0.90
C THR A 16 -12.41 -4.01 -0.36
N PRO A 17 -13.36 -4.48 -1.17
CA PRO A 17 -13.03 -5.11 -2.45
C PRO A 17 -12.26 -4.21 -3.42
N MET A 18 -12.29 -2.89 -3.23
CA MET A 18 -11.68 -1.91 -4.15
C MET A 18 -10.45 -1.22 -3.55
N ARG A 19 -10.24 -1.30 -2.23
CA ARG A 19 -9.23 -0.51 -1.54
C ARG A 19 -8.71 -1.22 -0.29
N LEU A 20 -7.40 -1.20 -0.11
CA LEU A 20 -6.69 -1.64 1.07
C LEU A 20 -5.78 -0.50 1.55
N VAL A 21 -5.94 -0.11 2.81
CA VAL A 21 -5.10 0.90 3.46
C VAL A 21 -4.38 0.25 4.64
N LEU A 22 -3.05 0.29 4.60
CA LEU A 22 -2.19 -0.15 5.69
C LEU A 22 -1.56 1.07 6.34
N LEU A 23 -1.55 1.12 7.67
CA LEU A 23 -0.82 2.11 8.44
C LEU A 23 0.39 1.44 9.08
N ASP A 24 1.58 1.94 8.78
CA ASP A 24 2.80 1.45 9.41
C ASP A 24 3.07 2.09 10.78
N THR A 25 4.10 1.61 11.48
CA THR A 25 4.51 2.17 12.78
C THR A 25 5.06 3.60 12.72
N PHE A 26 5.40 4.09 11.54
CA PHE A 26 5.93 5.44 11.32
C PHE A 26 4.84 6.46 10.97
N GLY A 27 3.60 6.00 10.76
CA GLY A 27 2.46 6.85 10.45
C GLY A 27 2.16 6.96 8.95
N TYR A 28 2.88 6.24 8.09
CA TYR A 28 2.67 6.26 6.65
C TYR A 28 1.57 5.29 6.22
N HIS A 29 0.74 5.75 5.28
CA HIS A 29 -0.29 4.96 4.66
C HIS A 29 0.22 4.33 3.37
N LEU A 30 0.22 3.01 3.32
CA LEU A 30 0.40 2.27 2.09
C LEU A 30 -1.01 1.96 1.54
N VAL A 31 -1.38 2.63 0.44
CA VAL A 31 -2.73 2.53 -0.13
C VAL A 31 -2.67 1.77 -1.45
N LEU A 32 -3.38 0.64 -1.49
CA LEU A 32 -3.65 -0.12 -2.69
C LEU A 32 -5.09 0.15 -3.11
N GLU A 33 -5.29 0.61 -4.34
CA GLU A 33 -6.62 0.93 -4.85
C GLU A 33 -6.81 0.39 -6.26
N GLN A 34 -7.96 -0.26 -6.49
CA GLN A 34 -8.37 -0.69 -7.80
C GLN A 34 -9.15 0.42 -8.52
N LYS A 35 -8.56 0.95 -9.60
CA LYS A 35 -9.17 1.93 -10.50
C LYS A 35 -9.53 1.24 -11.81
N GLY A 36 -10.75 0.73 -11.91
CA GLY A 36 -11.20 -0.06 -13.06
C GLY A 36 -10.46 -1.40 -13.13
N SER A 37 -9.69 -1.62 -14.19
CA SER A 37 -8.88 -2.83 -14.38
C SER A 37 -7.45 -2.72 -13.84
N VAL A 38 -7.04 -1.55 -13.34
CA VAL A 38 -5.67 -1.30 -12.88
C VAL A 38 -5.64 -1.22 -11.36
N ILE A 39 -4.69 -1.91 -10.74
CA ILE A 39 -4.38 -1.75 -9.32
C ILE A 39 -3.26 -0.72 -9.20
N THR A 40 -3.44 0.28 -8.35
CA THR A 40 -2.45 1.32 -8.07
C THR A 40 -1.98 1.23 -6.63
N LEU A 41 -0.69 1.48 -6.42
CA LEU A 41 -0.08 1.71 -5.12
C LEU A 41 0.19 3.21 -4.98
N TYR A 42 -0.34 3.85 -3.95
CA TYR A 42 0.06 5.19 -3.55
C TYR A 42 1.17 5.10 -2.50
N ASP A 43 2.25 5.85 -2.74
CA ASP A 43 3.34 6.05 -1.78
C ASP A 43 3.23 7.47 -1.22
N GLU A 44 2.92 7.56 0.08
CA GLU A 44 2.78 8.84 0.78
C GLU A 44 4.12 9.59 0.94
N ALA A 45 5.25 8.87 1.01
CA ALA A 45 6.55 9.51 1.18
C ALA A 45 6.99 10.26 -0.09
N GLU A 46 6.64 9.74 -1.26
CA GLU A 46 6.98 10.31 -2.56
C GLU A 46 5.83 11.08 -3.22
N ASP A 47 4.64 11.09 -2.59
CA ASP A 47 3.41 11.68 -3.12
C ASP A 47 3.11 11.24 -4.57
N CYS A 48 3.21 9.93 -4.82
CA CYS A 48 3.04 9.40 -6.17
C CYS A 48 2.30 8.06 -6.24
N HIS A 49 1.84 7.72 -7.44
CA HIS A 49 1.10 6.49 -7.72
C HIS A 49 1.86 5.59 -8.71
N TYR A 50 1.95 4.31 -8.35
CA TYR A 50 2.53 3.25 -9.16
C TYR A 50 1.45 2.31 -9.67
N SER A 51 1.36 2.12 -10.99
CA SER A 51 0.52 1.08 -11.59
C SER A 51 1.16 -0.29 -11.40
N LEU A 52 0.47 -1.19 -10.71
CA LEU A 52 0.97 -2.52 -10.45
C LEU A 52 0.67 -3.45 -11.62
N THR A 53 1.70 -4.15 -12.07
CA THR A 53 1.55 -5.24 -13.04
C THR A 53 1.80 -6.55 -12.33
N LYS A 54 0.96 -7.56 -12.61
CA LYS A 54 1.20 -8.91 -12.11
C LYS A 54 2.48 -9.46 -12.75
N ILE A 55 3.50 -9.76 -11.94
CA ILE A 55 4.66 -10.53 -12.39
C ILE A 55 4.26 -12.01 -12.36
N ILE A 56 4.47 -12.70 -13.49
CA ILE A 56 4.14 -14.12 -13.70
C ILE A 56 5.36 -14.97 -13.39
#